data_AF-A0A844WA29-F1
#
_entry.id   AF-A0A844WA29-F1
#
_cell.length_a   1.000
_cell.length_b   1.000
_cell.length_c   1.000
_cell.angle_alpha   90.00
_cell.angle_beta   90.00
_cell.angle_gamma   90.00
#
_symmetry.space_group_name_H-M   'P 1'
#
loop_
_entity.id
_entity.type
_entity.pdbx_description
1 polymer ?
#
loop_
_entity_poly.entity_id
_entity_poly.type
_entity_poly.pdbx_seq_one_letter_code
_entity_poly.pdbx_strand_id
1 'polypeptide(L)' 'MDYSKSGGQRGPKGAPKHREHNAWGSDRKQQGGRASKEELVERLKAAARKTDTPGDDSAPGA' A
#
# COMPACT_ATOMS: atom_id res chain seq x y z
N MET A 1 -39.37 8.93 -25.29
CA MET A 1 -38.53 9.51 -24.22
C MET A 1 -37.12 8.97 -24.42
N ASP A 2 -36.18 9.82 -24.84
CA ASP A 2 -34.79 9.40 -25.08
C ASP A 2 -34.00 9.41 -23.78
N TYR A 3 -33.95 8.25 -23.11
CA TYR A 3 -33.19 8.05 -21.87
C TYR A 3 -31.67 8.26 -22.03
N SER A 4 -31.18 8.39 -23.27
CA SER A 4 -29.80 8.77 -23.57
C SER A 4 -29.46 10.21 -23.18
N LYS A 5 -30.48 11.08 -23.02
CA LYS A 5 -30.30 12.49 -22.61
C LYS A 5 -30.42 12.71 -21.10
N SER A 6 -30.83 11.72 -20.32
CA SER A 6 -30.86 11.80 -18.84
C SER A 6 -29.51 11.44 -18.22
N GLY A 7 -28.41 11.90 -18.83
CA GLY A 7 -27.07 11.73 -18.27
C GLY A 7 -26.97 12.51 -16.95
N GLY A 8 -26.57 11.82 -15.88
CA GLY A 8 -26.49 12.38 -14.54
C GLY A 8 -25.57 13.62 -14.43
N GLN A 9 -25.66 14.31 -13.29
CA GLN A 9 -24.91 15.54 -13.03
C GLN A 9 -23.41 15.31 -13.27
N ARG A 10 -22.85 16.04 -14.23
CA ARG A 10 -21.40 16.05 -14.48
C ARG A 10 -20.73 16.74 -13.29
N GLY A 11 -19.71 16.10 -12.73
CA GLY A 11 -18.92 16.68 -11.65
C GLY A 11 -18.27 18.01 -12.05
N PRO A 12 -17.88 18.84 -11.07
CA PRO A 12 -17.24 20.13 -11.31
C PRO A 12 -15.99 19.98 -12.20
N LYS A 13 -15.95 20.73 -13.31
CA LYS A 13 -14.77 20.81 -14.18
C LYS A 13 -13.65 21.53 -13.43
N GLY A 14 -12.51 20.86 -13.28
CA GLY A 14 -11.33 21.41 -12.62
C GLY A 14 -11.25 21.14 -11.12
N ALA A 15 -12.11 20.30 -10.55
CA ALA A 15 -11.91 19.85 -9.18
C ALA A 15 -10.58 19.07 -9.03
N PRO A 16 -9.83 19.29 -7.92
CA PRO A 16 -8.63 18.52 -7.64
C PRO A 16 -8.95 17.02 -7.61
N LYS A 17 -8.16 16.23 -8.33
CA LYS A 17 -8.23 14.77 -8.26
C LYS A 17 -7.89 14.32 -6.83
N HIS A 18 -8.57 13.29 -6.35
CA HIS A 18 -8.28 12.71 -5.04
C HIS A 18 -6.83 12.22 -5.03
N ARG A 19 -6.04 12.64 -4.04
CA ARG A 19 -4.66 12.14 -3.88
C ARG A 19 -4.73 10.81 -3.13
N GLU A 20 -4.27 9.75 -3.78
CA GLU A 20 -4.21 8.43 -3.16
C GLU A 20 -3.23 8.41 -1.98
N HIS A 21 -3.58 7.68 -0.93
CA HIS A 21 -2.80 7.58 0.31
C HIS A 21 -1.42 6.93 0.12
N ASN A 22 -1.26 6.16 -0.96
CA ASN A 22 -0.01 5.50 -1.33
C ASN A 22 0.76 6.26 -2.43
N ALA A 23 0.33 7.48 -2.79
CA ALA A 23 1.05 8.29 -3.76
C ALA A 23 2.46 8.62 -3.25
N TRP A 24 3.45 8.50 -4.14
CA TRP A 24 4.83 8.89 -3.85
C TRP A 24 4.87 10.39 -3.52
N GLY A 25 5.60 10.80 -2.49
CA GLY A 25 5.63 12.21 -2.06
C GLY A 25 4.42 12.67 -1.25
N SER A 26 3.59 11.75 -0.75
CA SER A 26 2.59 12.06 0.27
C SER A 26 3.19 11.92 1.67
N ASP A 27 2.70 12.70 2.65
CA ASP A 27 3.18 12.65 4.04
C ASP A 27 3.04 11.27 4.69
N ARG A 28 2.09 10.47 4.21
CA ARG A 28 1.83 9.11 4.72
C ARG A 28 2.77 8.04 4.17
N LYS A 29 3.36 8.25 2.99
CA LYS A 29 4.26 7.26 2.38
C LYS A 29 5.70 7.67 2.65
N GLN A 30 6.35 6.95 3.58
CA GLN A 30 7.79 7.10 3.80
C GLN A 30 8.54 6.87 2.48
N GLN A 31 9.28 7.90 2.06
CA GLN A 31 10.01 7.93 0.80
C GLN A 31 11.31 7.14 1.00
N GLY A 32 11.24 5.84 0.74
CA GLY A 32 12.40 4.97 0.67
C GLY A 32 12.34 4.15 -0.62
N GLY A 33 13.44 4.13 -1.36
CA GLY A 33 13.60 3.22 -2.49
C GLY A 33 13.51 1.76 -2.03
N ARG A 34 13.46 0.83 -3.00
CA ARG A 34 13.65 -0.59 -2.66
C ARG A 34 15.06 -0.76 -2.11
N ALA A 35 15.19 -1.42 -0.96
CA ALA A 35 16.46 -1.83 -0.40
C ALA A 35 17.29 -2.60 -1.44
N SER A 36 18.62 -2.50 -1.35
CA SER A 36 19.50 -3.22 -2.27
C SER A 36 19.27 -4.73 -2.13
N LYS A 37 19.63 -5.50 -3.16
CA LYS A 37 19.44 -6.96 -3.14
C LYS A 37 20.16 -7.61 -1.94
N GLU A 38 21.32 -7.06 -1.58
CA GLU A 38 22.15 -7.52 -0.46
C GLU A 38 21.45 -7.30 0.88
N GLU A 39 20.94 -6.09 1.12
CA GLU A 39 20.18 -5.73 2.33
C GLU A 39 18.92 -6.59 2.49
N LEU A 40 18.24 -6.92 1.38
CA LEU A 40 17.08 -7.82 1.39
C LEU A 40 17.46 -9.25 1.79
N VAL A 41 18.59 -9.76 1.29
CA VAL A 41 19.07 -11.10 1.63
C VAL A 41 19.49 -11.18 3.09
N GLU A 42 20.14 -10.14 3.63
CA GLU A 42 20.48 -10.06 5.05
C GLU A 42 19.24 -10.03 5.94
N ARG A 43 18.24 -9.21 5.59
CA ARG A 43 16.95 -9.18 6.30
C ARG A 43 16.26 -10.54 6.26
N LEU A 44 16.29 -11.24 5.12
CA LEU A 44 15.68 -12.58 4.99
C LEU A 44 16.39 -13.62 5.86
N LYS A 45 17.73 -13.62 5.88
CA LYS A 45 18.52 -14.51 6.76
C LYS A 45 18.27 -14.20 8.23
N ALA A 46 18.16 -12.92 8.59
CA ALA A 46 17.86 -12.50 9.96
C ALA A 46 16.43 -12.89 10.37
N ALA A 47 15.46 -12.85 9.45
CA ALA A 47 14.10 -13.31 9.71
C ALA A 47 14.03 -14.83 9.87
N ALA A 48 14.71 -15.60 9.01
CA ALA A 48 14.79 -17.06 9.12
C ALA A 48 15.34 -17.51 10.48
N ARG A 49 16.41 -16.86 10.97
CA ARG A 49 16.96 -17.12 12.31
C ARG A 49 15.99 -16.86 13.47
N LYS A 50 14.99 -15.98 13.27
CA LYS A 50 13.96 -15.66 14.26
C LYS A 50 12.77 -16.63 14.18
N THR A 51 12.54 -17.26 13.04
CA THR A 51 11.50 -18.29 12.89
C THR A 51 12.01 -19.68 13.26
N ASP A 52 13.32 -19.92 13.19
CA ASP A 52 13.95 -21.17 13.60
C ASP A 52 14.06 -21.32 15.14
N THR A 53 13.74 -20.29 15.92
CA THR A 53 13.55 -20.42 17.37
C THR A 53 12.16 -21.01 17.64
N PRO A 54 12.05 -22.22 18.22
CA PRO A 54 10.76 -22.83 18.51
C PRO A 54 10.15 -22.11 19.71
N GLY A 55 9.21 -21.19 19.49
CA GLY A 55 8.66 -20.43 20.61
C GLY A 55 7.55 -19.42 20.39
N ASP A 56 6.95 -19.28 19.20
CA ASP A 56 5.81 -18.34 19.04
C ASP A 56 4.83 -18.78 17.93
N ASP A 57 4.25 -19.97 18.10
CA ASP A 57 3.00 -20.38 17.46
C ASP A 57 1.79 -19.98 18.33
N SER A 58 1.74 -18.72 18.81
CA SER A 58 0.51 -18.18 19.43
C SER A 58 -0.38 -17.60 18.34
N ALA A 59 -1.50 -18.28 18.10
CA ALA A 59 -2.53 -18.06 17.08
C ALA A 59 -2.84 -16.57 16.76
N PRO A 60 -3.21 -16.24 15.50
CA PRO A 60 -3.94 -15.01 15.25
C PRO A 60 -5.33 -15.15 15.89
N GLY A 61 -5.50 -14.58 17.08
CA GLY A 61 -6.79 -14.41 17.73
C GLY A 61 -7.75 -13.62 16.84
N ALA A 62 -8.99 -14.11 16.82
CA ALA A 62 -10.17 -13.62 16.09
C ALA A 62 -10.52 -12.14 16.35
#